data_AF-A0A840S1Z4-F1
#
_entry.id   AF-A0A840S1Z4-F1
#
_cell.length_a   1.000
_cell.length_b   1.000
_cell.length_c   1.000
_cell.angle_alpha   90.00
_cell.angle_beta   90.00
_cell.angle_gamma   90.00
#
_symmetry.space_group_name_H-M   'P 1'
#
loop_
_entity.id
_entity.type
_entity.pdbx_description
1 polymer ?
#
loop_
_entity_poly.entity_id
_entity_poly.type
_entity_poly.pdbx_seq_one_letter_code
_entity_poly.pdbx_strand_id
1 'polypeptide(L)'
;THTATQITINAKEEVCINGGGSYSRWNASGMNSGTKGSWTAHAAGHSMVGPDSLPVEWPQFPQAVCKECEKAARAAGTRLGSPPF
;
A
#
# COMPACT_ATOMS: atom_id res chain seq x y z
N THR A 1 1.43 9.73 14.33
CA THR A 1 1.63 10.74 13.27
C THR A 1 2.92 10.42 12.54
N HIS A 2 2.88 10.38 11.21
CA HIS A 2 4.09 10.31 10.38
C HIS A 2 4.41 11.70 9.84
N THR A 3 5.68 12.08 9.86
CA THR A 3 6.18 13.32 9.26
C THR A 3 7.37 12.94 8.39
N ALA A 4 7.26 13.19 7.09
CA ALA A 4 8.27 12.81 6.12
C ALA A 4 8.23 13.77 4.92
N THR A 5 9.32 13.83 4.16
CA THR A 5 9.37 14.53 2.87
C THR A 5 8.63 13.77 1.77
N GLN A 6 8.50 12.44 1.88
CA GLN A 6 7.72 11.59 0.99
C GLN A 6 7.11 10.41 1.77
N ILE A 7 5.87 10.05 1.44
CA ILE A 7 5.20 8.83 1.94
C ILE A 7 4.72 8.04 0.73
N THR A 8 5.21 6.81 0.58
CA THR A 8 4.79 5.87 -0.47
C THR A 8 4.02 4.72 0.17
N ILE A 9 2.81 4.45 -0.30
CA ILE A 9 1.96 3.35 0.18
C ILE A 9 1.73 2.39 -0.99
N ASN A 10 2.35 1.21 -0.91
CA ASN A 10 2.21 0.16 -1.93
C ASN A 10 1.48 -1.04 -1.32
N ALA A 11 0.54 -1.63 -2.07
CA ALA A 11 -0.16 -2.86 -1.66
C ALA A 11 -0.42 -3.76 -2.86
N LYS A 12 -0.13 -5.07 -2.71
CA LYS A 12 -0.11 -6.03 -3.83
C LYS A 12 -1.44 -6.07 -4.59
N GLU A 13 -2.54 -6.02 -3.86
CA GLU A 13 -3.89 -6.11 -4.41
C GLU A 13 -4.61 -4.76 -4.36
N GLU A 14 -4.57 -4.07 -3.22
CA GLU A 14 -5.39 -2.89 -2.99
C GLU A 14 -4.87 -1.99 -1.88
N VAL A 15 -4.87 -0.68 -2.13
CA VAL A 15 -4.77 0.35 -1.10
C VAL A 15 -6.16 0.89 -0.81
N CYS A 16 -6.54 0.97 0.48
CA CYS A 16 -7.80 1.59 0.91
C CYS A 16 -7.54 2.54 2.09
N ILE A 17 -7.93 3.81 1.93
CA ILE A 17 -7.91 4.81 3.00
C ILE A 17 -9.36 5.10 3.36
N ASN A 18 -9.74 4.93 4.62
CA ASN A 18 -11.13 5.03 5.06
C ASN A 18 -11.31 5.68 6.44
N GLY A 19 -12.54 6.12 6.71
CA GLY A 19 -12.94 6.69 7.99
C GLY A 19 -14.40 7.15 8.00
N GLY A 20 -15.14 6.86 9.08
CA GLY A 20 -16.52 7.32 9.24
C GLY A 20 -17.50 6.86 8.13
N GLY A 21 -17.20 5.78 7.43
CA GLY A 21 -17.97 5.26 6.28
C GLY A 21 -17.61 5.86 4.92
N SER A 22 -16.63 6.77 4.86
CA SER A 22 -16.05 7.26 3.60
C SER A 22 -14.77 6.48 3.27
N TYR A 23 -14.43 6.38 1.99
CA TYR A 23 -13.25 5.67 1.53
C TYR A 23 -12.67 6.24 0.22
N SER A 24 -11.41 5.91 -0.03
CA SER A 24 -10.77 5.93 -1.35
C SER A 24 -9.98 4.64 -1.51
N ARG A 25 -10.19 3.98 -2.64
CA ARG A 25 -9.70 2.64 -2.98
C ARG A 25 -8.94 2.69 -4.30
N TRP A 26 -7.78 2.04 -4.34
CA TRP A 26 -6.92 1.93 -5.51
C TRP A 26 -6.56 0.46 -5.72
N ASN A 27 -6.93 -0.10 -6.87
CA ASN A 27 -6.60 -1.47 -7.27
C ASN A 27 -6.48 -1.59 -8.80
N ALA A 28 -6.26 -2.81 -9.30
CA ALA A 28 -6.09 -3.07 -10.73
C ALA A 28 -7.29 -2.65 -11.60
N SER A 29 -8.50 -2.55 -11.03
CA SER A 29 -9.70 -2.10 -11.73
C SER A 29 -9.82 -0.57 -11.79
N GLY A 30 -8.99 0.17 -11.06
CA GLY A 30 -8.93 1.63 -11.06
C GLY A 30 -9.02 2.25 -9.66
N MET A 31 -9.38 3.54 -9.65
CA MET A 31 -9.54 4.34 -8.44
C MET A 31 -11.01 4.62 -8.17
N ASN A 32 -11.46 4.41 -6.94
CA ASN A 32 -12.84 4.69 -6.54
C ASN A 32 -12.87 5.37 -5.17
N SER A 33 -13.65 6.44 -5.05
CA SER A 33 -13.87 7.17 -3.81
C SER A 33 -15.36 7.27 -3.53
N GLY A 34 -15.75 7.05 -2.27
CA GLY A 34 -17.15 7.11 -1.85
C GLY A 34 -17.30 7.74 -0.49
N THR A 35 -18.43 8.44 -0.28
CA THR A 35 -18.83 8.98 1.02
C THR A 35 -20.33 8.85 1.19
N LYS A 36 -20.79 8.74 2.44
CA LYS A 36 -22.23 8.76 2.78
C LYS A 36 -22.82 10.16 2.64
N GLY A 37 -22.01 11.20 2.84
CA GLY A 37 -22.43 12.60 2.83
C GLY A 37 -22.15 13.30 1.50
N SER A 38 -22.22 14.62 1.51
CA SER A 38 -21.83 15.44 0.37
C SER A 38 -20.31 15.40 0.17
N TRP A 39 -19.88 15.29 -1.09
CA TRP A 39 -18.49 15.49 -1.49
C TRP A 39 -18.30 16.93 -1.99
N THR A 40 -17.50 17.72 -1.28
CA THR A 40 -17.21 19.11 -1.63
C THR A 40 -15.75 19.22 -2.07
N ALA A 41 -15.51 19.66 -3.30
CA ALA A 41 -14.18 19.94 -3.84
C ALA A 41 -14.04 21.44 -4.14
N HIS A 42 -13.02 22.07 -3.56
CA HIS A 42 -12.68 23.47 -3.84
C HIS A 42 -11.43 23.50 -4.72
N ALA A 43 -11.58 23.98 -5.97
CA ALA A 43 -10.48 24.08 -6.92
C ALA A 43 -10.68 25.26 -7.88
N ALA A 44 -9.58 25.80 -8.41
CA ALA A 44 -9.62 26.79 -9.50
C ALA A 44 -9.99 26.16 -10.85
N GLY A 45 -9.84 24.83 -11.00
CA GLY A 45 -10.22 24.09 -12.19
C GLY A 45 -10.01 22.59 -12.02
N HIS A 46 -10.71 21.79 -12.84
CA HIS A 46 -10.55 20.35 -12.95
C HIS A 46 -10.31 19.98 -14.41
N SER A 47 -9.27 19.19 -14.69
CA SER A 47 -8.98 18.67 -16.02
C SER A 47 -9.07 17.15 -16.03
N MET A 48 -9.76 16.58 -17.02
CA MET A 48 -9.96 15.14 -17.17
C MET A 48 -9.38 14.70 -18.52
N VAL A 49 -8.08 14.43 -18.54
CA VAL A 49 -7.30 14.18 -19.78
C VAL A 49 -7.29 12.72 -20.23
N GLY A 50 -8.01 11.83 -19.53
CA GLY A 50 -8.00 10.39 -19.76
C GLY A 50 -7.08 9.63 -18.80
N PRO A 51 -6.93 8.31 -18.96
CA PRO A 51 -6.15 7.47 -18.06
C PRO A 51 -4.64 7.75 -18.18
N ASP A 52 -3.97 7.79 -17.03
CA ASP A 52 -2.50 7.82 -16.90
C ASP A 52 -2.11 6.73 -15.90
N SER A 53 -1.22 5.82 -16.29
CA SER A 53 -0.90 4.61 -15.52
C SER A 53 0.60 4.43 -15.41
N LEU A 54 1.08 4.13 -14.21
CA LEU A 54 2.48 3.86 -13.91
C LEU A 54 2.64 2.49 -13.25
N PRO A 55 3.73 1.76 -13.53
CA PRO A 55 4.06 0.54 -12.80
C PRO A 55 4.36 0.85 -11.33
N VAL A 56 3.89 0.00 -10.42
CA VAL A 56 4.20 0.11 -8.99
C VAL A 56 5.60 -0.45 -8.74
N GLU A 57 6.52 0.41 -8.30
CA GLU A 57 7.83 -0.01 -7.81
C GLU A 57 7.72 -0.55 -6.39
N TRP A 58 7.89 -1.86 -6.25
CA TRP A 58 7.92 -2.50 -4.94
C TRP A 58 9.25 -2.17 -4.26
N PRO A 59 9.23 -1.66 -3.01
CA PRO A 59 10.45 -1.59 -2.23
C PRO A 59 11.02 -3.01 -2.15
N GLN A 60 12.24 -3.18 -2.66
CA GLN A 60 12.99 -4.41 -2.43
C GLN A 60 13.22 -4.47 -0.91
N PHE A 61 12.43 -5.28 -0.22
CA PHE A 61 12.75 -5.60 1.16
C PHE A 61 14.16 -6.19 1.15
N PRO A 62 15.07 -5.72 2.02
CA PRO A 62 16.40 -6.29 2.08
C PRO A 62 16.26 -7.79 2.29
N GLN A 63 16.66 -8.58 1.28
CA GLN A 63 16.75 -10.04 1.36
C GLN A 63 17.89 -10.46 2.32
N ALA A 64 18.55 -9.50 2.96
CA ALA A 64 19.51 -9.73 4.02
C ALA A 64 18.76 -10.30 5.24
N VAL A 65 18.50 -11.60 5.18
CA VAL A 65 18.25 -12.39 6.37
C VAL A 65 19.44 -12.14 7.29
N CYS A 66 19.17 -11.64 8.50
CA CYS A 66 20.17 -11.55 9.55
C CYS A 66 20.73 -12.96 9.75
N LYS A 67 21.96 -13.22 9.28
CA LYS A 67 22.55 -14.56 9.23
C LYS A 67 22.67 -15.16 10.63
N GLU A 68 22.88 -14.29 11.62
CA GLU A 68 22.89 -14.63 13.04
C GLU A 68 21.50 -15.06 13.51
N CYS A 69 20.46 -14.32 13.11
CA CYS A 69 19.06 -14.61 13.42
C CYS A 69 18.57 -15.88 12.72
N GLU A 70 19.01 -16.13 11.48
CA GLU A 70 18.74 -17.37 10.75
C GLU A 70 19.37 -18.56 11.46
N LYS A 71 20.65 -18.47 11.83
CA LYS A 71 21.34 -19.52 12.61
C LYS A 71 20.64 -19.78 13.94
N ALA A 72 20.25 -18.72 14.66
CA ALA A 72 19.54 -18.83 15.92
C ALA A 72 18.16 -19.50 15.75
N ALA A 73 17.39 -19.13 14.72
CA ALA A 73 16.09 -19.73 14.41
C ALA A 73 16.21 -21.21 14.01
N ARG A 74 17.25 -21.55 13.22
CA ARG A 74 17.56 -22.94 12.82
C ARG A 74 17.98 -23.79 14.01
N ALA A 75 18.74 -23.23 14.95
CA ALA A 75 19.11 -23.88 16.21
C ALA A 75 17.91 -24.03 17.17
N ALA A 76 16.99 -23.06 17.17
CA ALA A 76 15.76 -23.09 17.95
C ALA A 76 14.66 -24.01 17.37
N GLY A 77 14.92 -24.67 16.23
CA GLY A 77 14.05 -25.71 15.65
C GLY A 77 12.66 -25.23 15.23
N THR A 78 12.42 -23.91 15.17
CA THR A 78 11.11 -23.38 14.82
C THR A 78 10.96 -23.41 13.31
N ARG A 79 10.00 -24.20 12.80
CA ARG A 79 9.66 -24.17 11.37
C ARG A 79 9.12 -22.77 11.08
N LEU A 80 9.91 -21.95 10.38
CA LEU A 80 9.35 -20.87 9.59
C LEU A 80 8.42 -21.56 8.60
N GLY A 81 7.12 -21.56 8.91
CA GLY A 81 6.10 -22.07 8.02
C GLY A 81 6.28 -21.39 6.68
N SER A 82 6.36 -22.20 5.62
CA SER A 82 6.40 -21.73 4.25
C SER A 82 5.32 -20.64 4.07
N PRO A 83 5.65 -19.45 3.56
CA PRO A 83 4.61 -18.49 3.20
C PRO A 83 3.69 -19.16 2.16
N PRO A 84 2.36 -19.09 2.29
CA PRO A 84 1.47 -19.66 1.31
C PRO A 84 1.51 -18.79 0.05
N PHE A 85 2.23 -19.26 -0.97
CA PHE A 85 1.98 -18.97 -2.38
C PHE A 85 2.20 -20.24 -3.18
#